data_AF-A0A2X0KTF6-F1
#
_entry.id   AF-A0A2X0KTF6-F1
#
_cell.length_a   1.000
_cell.length_b   1.000
_cell.length_c   1.000
_cell.angle_alpha   90.00
_cell.angle_beta   90.00
_cell.angle_gamma   90.00
#
_symmetry.space_group_name_H-M   'P 1'
#
loop_
_entity.id
_entity.type
_entity.pdbx_description
1 polymer ?
#
loop_
_entity_poly.entity_id
_entity_poly.type
_entity_poly.pdbx_seq_one_letter_code
_entity_poly.pdbx_strand_id
1 'polypeptide(L)' 'MAQEAGLPSQTQLSLPTLPFKLSHLRTHLVALHPDNEPFRLALESSQWSVDEEMIPRGEEDKFELNGGEVVCPIPPVSGG' A
#
# COMPACT_ATOMS: atom_id res chain seq x y z
N MET A 1 9.60 -26.81 -19.29
CA MET A 1 9.95 -25.74 -18.35
C MET A 1 9.41 -24.43 -18.95
N ALA A 2 8.19 -24.06 -18.60
CA ALA A 2 7.61 -22.79 -19.03
C ALA A 2 7.91 -21.78 -17.92
N GLN A 3 8.66 -20.72 -18.25
CA GLN A 3 8.86 -19.59 -17.38
C GLN A 3 7.63 -18.70 -17.51
N GLU A 4 6.76 -18.70 -16.49
CA GLU A 4 5.69 -17.72 -16.35
C GLU A 4 6.33 -16.35 -16.07
N ALA A 5 6.52 -15.57 -17.12
CA ALA A 5 7.07 -14.23 -17.03
C ALA A 5 5.96 -13.23 -16.68
N GLY A 6 6.02 -12.69 -15.47
CA GLY A 6 5.59 -11.33 -15.18
C GLY A 6 4.47 -11.16 -14.15
N LEU A 7 4.72 -11.48 -12.88
CA LEU A 7 4.15 -10.70 -11.79
C LEU A 7 4.99 -9.42 -11.68
N PRO A 8 4.57 -8.23 -12.14
CA PRO A 8 5.07 -7.02 -11.49
C PRO A 8 4.36 -7.01 -10.12
N SER A 9 4.99 -6.70 -8.99
CA SER A 9 5.14 -5.29 -8.62
C SER A 9 5.47 -5.14 -7.13
N GLN A 10 6.16 -6.11 -6.50
CA GLN A 10 6.70 -5.86 -5.17
C GLN A 10 7.83 -4.82 -5.29
N THR A 11 7.68 -3.69 -4.61
CA THR A 11 8.73 -2.69 -4.49
C THR A 11 9.12 -2.59 -3.03
N GLN A 12 10.43 -2.69 -2.75
CA GLN A 12 10.94 -2.40 -1.42
C GLN A 12 10.97 -0.88 -1.22
N LEU A 13 10.42 -0.44 -0.09
CA LEU A 13 10.30 0.97 0.23
C LEU A 13 10.84 1.21 1.63
N SER A 14 11.73 2.20 1.76
CA SER A 14 12.28 2.59 3.05
C SER A 14 11.34 3.58 3.73
N LEU A 15 10.85 3.21 4.91
CA LEU A 15 10.05 4.12 5.74
C LEU A 15 10.97 5.14 6.44
N PRO A 16 10.52 6.39 6.60
CA PRO A 16 11.35 7.45 7.17
C PRO A 16 11.62 7.28 8.67
N THR A 17 10.74 6.60 9.41
CA THR A 17 10.87 6.31 10.84
C THR A 17 10.25 4.95 11.14
N LEU A 18 10.64 4.32 12.26
CA LEU A 18 10.02 3.11 12.78
C LEU A 18 9.74 3.29 14.29
N PRO A 19 8.54 2.95 14.79
CA PRO A 19 7.36 2.52 14.03
C PRO A 19 6.80 3.63 13.11
N PHE A 20 6.13 3.22 12.03
CA PHE A 20 5.47 4.12 11.08
C PHE A 20 3.97 3.83 11.00
N LYS A 21 3.14 4.83 11.22
CA LYS A 21 1.68 4.64 11.16
C LYS A 21 1.21 4.34 9.73
N LEU A 22 0.36 3.33 9.58
CA LEU A 22 -0.20 2.96 8.28
C LEU A 22 -1.04 4.09 7.68
N SER A 23 -1.73 4.89 8.51
CA SER A 23 -2.49 6.06 8.04
C SER A 23 -1.63 7.09 7.30
N HIS A 24 -0.33 7.21 7.63
CA HIS A 24 0.61 8.10 6.96
C HIS A 24 1.19 7.50 5.68
N LEU A 25 1.02 6.20 5.42
CA LEU A 25 1.64 5.51 4.29
C LEU A 25 1.12 6.04 2.96
N ARG A 26 -0.19 6.30 2.87
CA ARG A 26 -0.80 6.89 1.67
C ARG A 26 -0.11 8.19 1.29
N THR A 27 0.02 9.11 2.24
CA THR A 27 0.67 10.41 2.03
C THR A 27 2.13 10.24 1.64
N HIS A 28 2.84 9.31 2.28
CA HIS A 28 4.24 9.03 1.96
C HIS A 28 4.42 8.50 0.53
N LEU A 29 3.60 7.54 0.11
CA LEU A 29 3.64 6.98 -1.25
C LEU A 29 3.31 8.03 -2.31
N VAL A 30 2.31 8.87 -2.08
CA VAL A 30 1.97 9.97 -3.00
C VAL A 30 3.11 10.99 -3.09
N ALA A 31 3.78 11.29 -1.97
CA ALA A 31 4.94 12.20 -1.97
C ALA A 31 6.14 11.66 -2.76
N LEU A 32 6.29 10.33 -2.88
CA LEU A 32 7.31 9.70 -3.71
C LEU A 32 6.95 9.69 -5.20
N HIS A 33 5.67 9.88 -5.54
CA HIS A 33 5.16 9.87 -6.91
C HIS A 33 4.26 11.09 -7.18
N PRO A 34 4.76 12.34 -7.03
CA PRO A 34 3.94 13.55 -7.08
C PRO A 34 3.25 13.76 -8.43
N ASP A 35 3.86 13.29 -9.53
CA ASP A 35 3.34 13.46 -10.89
C ASP A 35 2.41 12.31 -11.33
N ASN A 36 1.99 11.43 -10.42
CA ASN A 36 1.14 10.27 -10.72
C ASN A 36 -0.26 10.41 -10.09
N GLU A 37 -1.09 11.26 -10.70
CA GLU A 37 -2.47 11.48 -10.25
C GLU A 37 -3.34 10.21 -10.22
N PRO A 38 -3.30 9.32 -11.23
CA PRO A 38 -4.03 8.05 -11.18
C PRO A 38 -3.65 7.18 -9.97
N PHE A 39 -2.36 7.15 -9.62
CA PHE A 39 -1.89 6.43 -8.43
C PHE A 39 -2.41 7.04 -7.14
N ARG A 40 -2.40 8.38 -7.02
CA ARG A 40 -3.00 9.08 -5.87
C ARG A 40 -4.47 8.72 -5.70
N LEU A 41 -5.25 8.81 -6.78
CA LEU A 41 -6.69 8.50 -6.77
C LEU A 41 -6.97 7.03 -6.40
N ALA A 42 -6.17 6.10 -6.94
CA ALA A 42 -6.26 4.70 -6.59
C ALA A 42 -6.01 4.47 -5.09
N LEU A 43 -4.96 5.07 -4.54
CA LEU A 43 -4.63 4.93 -3.11
C LEU A 43 -5.69 5.54 -2.18
N GLU A 44 -6.28 6.68 -2.54
CA GLU A 44 -7.33 7.37 -1.76
C GLU A 44 -8.56 6.48 -1.53
N SER A 45 -8.95 5.70 -2.54
CA SER A 45 -10.12 4.80 -2.46
C SER A 45 -9.78 3.39 -1.94
N SER A 46 -8.50 3.03 -1.93
CA SER A 46 -8.02 1.70 -1.54
C SER A 46 -8.16 1.43 -0.05
N GLN A 47 -8.44 0.17 0.28
CA GLN A 47 -8.22 -0.41 1.60
C GLN A 47 -6.79 -0.94 1.69
N TRP A 48 -6.30 -1.21 2.90
CA TRP A 48 -4.96 -1.76 3.10
C TRP A 48 -5.05 -3.22 3.54
N SER A 49 -4.07 -4.01 3.11
CA SER A 49 -3.71 -5.27 3.75
C SER A 49 -2.25 -5.21 4.21
N VAL A 50 -1.97 -5.74 5.39
CA VAL A 50 -0.65 -5.89 5.96
C VAL A 50 -0.46 -7.36 6.26
N ASP A 51 0.59 -7.99 5.72
CA ASP A 51 0.88 -9.41 5.86
C ASP A 51 -0.34 -10.31 5.60
N GLU A 52 -1.03 -10.04 4.48
CA GLU A 52 -2.25 -10.74 4.02
C GLU A 52 -3.49 -10.53 4.91
N GLU A 53 -3.39 -9.74 5.99
CA GLU A 53 -4.52 -9.37 6.83
C GLU A 53 -5.15 -8.05 6.38
N MET A 54 -6.48 -8.03 6.24
CA MET A 54 -7.23 -6.85 5.82
C MET A 54 -7.39 -5.85 6.97
N ILE A 55 -6.98 -4.62 6.74
CA ILE A 55 -7.11 -3.54 7.73
C ILE A 55 -8.49 -2.88 7.60
N PRO A 56 -9.32 -2.83 8.66
CA PRO A 56 -10.62 -2.18 8.60
C PRO A 56 -10.50 -0.70 8.21
N ARG A 57 -11.42 -0.22 7.36
CA ARG A 57 -11.44 1.20 6.97
C ARG A 57 -11.67 2.10 8.19
N GLY A 58 -10.87 3.14 8.32
CA GLY A 58 -10.92 4.08 9.43
C GLY A 58 -10.14 3.62 10.68
N GLU A 59 -9.50 2.45 10.61
CA GLU A 59 -8.66 1.94 11.69
C GLU A 59 -7.17 2.01 11.37
N GLU A 60 -6.76 2.53 10.21
CA GLU A 60 -5.36 2.61 9.79
C GLU A 60 -4.45 3.32 10.81
N ASP A 61 -4.98 4.27 11.60
CA ASP A 61 -4.23 4.97 12.67
C ASP A 61 -3.86 4.09 13.86
N LYS A 62 -4.49 2.92 14.01
CA LYS A 62 -4.21 1.93 15.06
C LYS A 62 -3.11 0.94 14.67
N PHE A 63 -2.70 0.93 13.40
CA PHE A 63 -1.72 -0.01 12.86
C PHE A 63 -0.37 0.70 12.65
N GLU A 64 0.68 0.07 13.14
CA GLU A 64 2.06 0.53 13.05
C GLU A 64 2.91 -0.48 12.28
N LEU A 65 3.63 0.00 11.28
CA LEU A 65 4.60 -0.75 10.50
C LEU A 65 5.97 -0.63 11.17
N ASN A 66 6.59 -1.78 11.47
CA ASN A 66 7.87 -1.90 12.15
C ASN A 66 9.02 -2.23 11.19
N GLY A 67 8.71 -2.43 9.90
CA GLY A 67 9.66 -2.77 8.87
C GLY A 67 9.74 -4.28 8.67
N GLY A 68 9.56 -4.72 7.42
CA GLY A 68 9.57 -6.13 7.03
C GLY A 68 8.18 -6.65 6.62
N GLU A 69 7.12 -5.92 6.95
CA GLU A 69 5.76 -6.26 6.56
C GLU A 69 5.53 -6.08 5.05
N VAL A 70 4.68 -6.93 4.48
CA VAL A 70 4.19 -6.79 3.10
C VAL A 70 2.88 -6.01 3.14
N VAL A 71 2.89 -4.80 2.57
CA VAL A 71 1.73 -3.91 2.56
C VAL A 71 1.17 -3.79 1.15
N CYS A 72 -0.14 -4.05 1.02
CA CYS A 72 -0.86 -4.05 -0.25
C CYS A 72 -2.02 -3.04 -0.21
N PRO A 73 -2.05 -2.04 -1.10
CA PRO A 73 -3.26 -1.27 -1.36
C PRO A 73 -4.24 -2.12 -2.20
N ILE A 74 -5.50 -2.14 -1.78
CA ILE A 74 -6.58 -2.92 -2.40
C ILE A 74 -7.65 -1.92 -2.88
N PRO A 75 -7.62 -1.55 -4.17
CA PRO A 75 -8.64 -0.69 -4.77
C PRO A 75 -10.03 -1.32 -4.64
N PRO A 76 -11.10 -0.49 -4.54
CA PRO A 76 -12.45 -1.02 -4.59
C PRO A 76 -12.66 -1.77 -5.91
N VAL A 77 -13.25 -2.97 -5.85
CA VAL A 77 -13.61 -3.70 -7.06
C VAL A 77 -14.69 -2.90 -7.79
N SER A 78 -14.35 -2.31 -8.94
CA SER A 78 -15.35 -1.88 -9.90
C SER A 78 -15.93 -3.15 -10.52
N GLY A 79 -17.02 -3.67 -9.94
CA GLY A 79 -17.71 -4.84 -10.51
C GLY A 79 -17.98 -4.59 -11.99
N GLY A 80 -17.34 -5.39 -12.84
CA GLY A 80 -17.59 -5.44 -14.28
C GLY A 80 -18.88 -6.18 -14.61
#